data_AF-A0A938S3V7-F1
#
_entry.id   AF-A0A938S3V7-F1
#
_cell.length_a   1.000
_cell.length_b   1.000
_cell.length_c   1.000
_cell.angle_alpha   90.00
_cell.angle_beta   90.00
_cell.angle_gamma   90.00
#
_symmetry.space_group_name_H-M   'P 1'
#
loop_
_entity.id
_entity.type
_entity.pdbx_description
1 polymer ?
#
loop_
_entity_poly.entity_id
_entity_poly.type
_entity_poly.pdbx_seq_one_letter_code
_entity_poly.pdbx_strand_id
1 'polypeptide(L)' 'MPTSTDRTDRRDLDTFLHDVGRRIAALRRARGWTQADMAERLGVAVQNAQRLEG' A
#
# COMPACT_ATOMS: atom_id res chain seq x y z
N MET A 1 -17.92 25.24 -5.83
CA MET A 1 -18.11 23.98 -6.59
C MET A 1 -16.74 23.41 -6.90
N PRO A 2 -16.33 22.24 -6.37
CA PRO A 2 -15.06 21.65 -6.76
C PRO A 2 -15.14 21.22 -8.23
N THR A 3 -14.15 21.62 -9.02
CA THR A 3 -14.10 21.40 -10.48
C THR A 3 -13.78 19.95 -10.83
N SER A 4 -14.17 19.52 -12.04
CA SER A 4 -14.05 18.15 -12.56
C SER A 4 -12.62 17.55 -12.50
N THR A 5 -11.59 18.41 -12.41
CA THR A 5 -10.18 18.03 -12.35
C THR A 5 -9.80 17.37 -11.02
N ASP A 6 -10.31 17.87 -9.89
CA ASP A 6 -9.99 17.37 -8.53
C ASP A 6 -10.46 15.92 -8.28
N ARG A 7 -11.57 15.52 -8.92
CA ARG A 7 -12.09 14.15 -8.83
C ARG A 7 -11.31 13.14 -9.66
N THR A 8 -10.58 13.59 -10.67
CA THR A 8 -9.80 12.69 -11.55
C THR A 8 -8.44 12.41 -10.91
N ASP A 9 -7.80 13.45 -10.41
CA ASP A 9 -6.50 13.37 -9.73
C ASP A 9 -6.51 12.41 -8.53
N ARG A 10 -7.60 12.44 -7.74
CA ARG A 10 -7.78 11.55 -6.59
C ARG A 10 -8.01 10.09 -6.95
N ARG A 11 -8.74 9.81 -8.04
CA ARG A 11 -8.95 8.43 -8.50
C ARG A 11 -7.66 7.81 -9.04
N ASP A 12 -6.83 8.62 -9.68
CA ASP A 12 -5.54 8.20 -10.20
C ASP A 12 -4.57 7.89 -9.04
N LEU A 13 -4.57 8.73 -7.99
CA LEU A 13 -3.81 8.49 -6.77
C LEU A 13 -4.27 7.20 -6.05
N ASP A 14 -5.59 7.01 -5.88
CA ASP A 14 -6.13 5.81 -5.23
C ASP A 14 -5.72 4.53 -5.98
N THR A 15 -5.79 4.57 -7.32
CA THR A 15 -5.35 3.46 -8.18
C THR A 15 -3.86 3.19 -8.04
N PHE A 16 -3.05 4.25 -8.02
CA PHE A 16 -1.60 4.13 -7.84
C PHE A 16 -1.23 3.55 -6.47
N LEU A 17 -1.86 4.02 -5.39
CA LEU A 17 -1.59 3.53 -4.04
C LEU A 17 -1.97 2.05 -3.90
N HIS A 18 -3.09 1.64 -4.49
CA HIS A 18 -3.49 0.24 -4.52
C HIS A 18 -2.46 -0.63 -5.28
N ASP A 19 -1.93 -0.16 -6.40
CA ASP A 19 -0.88 -0.86 -7.15
C ASP A 19 0.43 -1.01 -6.37
N VAL A 20 0.82 0.04 -5.65
CA VAL A 20 1.97 -0.01 -4.74
C VAL A 20 1.76 -1.09 -3.67
N GLY A 21 0.58 -1.12 -3.04
CA GLY A 21 0.26 -2.12 -2.02
C GLY A 21 0.31 -3.56 -2.54
N ARG A 22 -0.24 -3.80 -3.74
CA ARG A 22 -0.14 -5.11 -4.42
C ARG A 22 1.30 -5.54 -4.65
N ARG A 23 2.18 -4.63 -5.08
CA ARG A 23 3.60 -4.91 -5.32
C ARG A 23 4.36 -5.20 -4.03
N ILE A 24 4.11 -4.43 -2.98
CA ILE A 24 4.69 -4.69 -1.65
C ILE A 24 4.31 -6.10 -1.17
N ALA A 25 3.03 -6.46 -1.27
CA ALA A 25 2.54 -7.77 -0.87
C ALA A 25 3.16 -8.91 -1.70
N ALA A 26 3.40 -8.70 -3.00
CA ALA A 26 4.07 -9.67 -3.86
C ALA A 26 5.54 -9.87 -3.44
N LEU A 27 6.28 -8.79 -3.20
CA LEU A 27 7.67 -8.84 -2.75
C LEU A 27 7.81 -9.52 -1.39
N ARG A 28 6.92 -9.20 -0.45
CA ARG A 28 6.87 -9.83 0.87
C ARG A 28 6.68 -11.35 0.75
N ARG A 29 5.69 -11.79 -0.03
CA ARG A 29 5.42 -13.22 -0.26
C ARG A 29 6.59 -13.92 -0.97
N ALA A 30 7.21 -13.28 -1.96
CA ALA A 30 8.38 -13.83 -2.66
C ALA A 30 9.58 -14.05 -1.72
N ARG A 31 9.68 -13.27 -0.63
CA ARG A 31 10.68 -13.42 0.42
C ARG A 31 10.26 -14.40 1.53
N GLY A 32 9.08 -14.99 1.44
CA GLY A 32 8.52 -15.88 2.48
C GLY A 32 8.14 -15.16 3.77
N TRP A 33 7.98 -13.83 3.75
CA TRP A 33 7.70 -13.04 4.94
C TRP A 33 6.20 -12.99 5.24
N THR A 34 5.83 -13.08 6.51
CA THR A 34 4.51 -12.64 7.00
C THR A 34 4.44 -11.11 7.05
N GLN A 35 3.24 -10.53 7.25
CA GLN A 35 3.14 -9.08 7.46
C GLN A 35 3.86 -8.62 8.73
N ALA A 36 3.89 -9.46 9.77
CA ALA A 36 4.65 -9.19 11.00
C ALA A 36 6.16 -9.17 10.71
N ASP A 37 6.66 -10.14 9.94
CA ASP A 37 8.06 -10.20 9.51
C ASP A 37 8.50 -8.95 8.74
N MET A 38 7.64 -8.45 7.85
CA MET A 38 7.89 -7.22 7.10
C MET A 38 7.88 -6.00 8.02
N ALA A 39 6.90 -5.91 8.91
CA ALA A 39 6.75 -4.79 9.84
C ALA A 39 7.97 -4.66 10.76
N GLU A 40 8.43 -5.78 11.32
CA GLU A 40 9.64 -5.85 12.15
C GLU A 40 10.87 -5.37 11.37
N ARG A 41 11.07 -5.87 10.14
CA ARG A 41 12.23 -5.50 9.30
C ARG A 41 12.22 -4.04 8.85
N LEU A 42 11.04 -3.46 8.67
CA LEU A 42 10.89 -2.05 8.28
C LEU A 42 10.84 -1.10 9.50
N GLY A 43 10.80 -1.62 10.72
CA GLY A 43 10.67 -0.79 11.93
C GLY A 43 9.32 -0.07 12.03
N VAL A 44 8.25 -0.67 11.51
CA VAL A 44 6.89 -0.11 11.54
C VAL A 44 5.94 -1.01 12.33
N ALA A 45 4.83 -0.46 12.79
CA ALA A 45 3.77 -1.25 13.41
C ALA A 45 3.14 -2.21 12.39
N VAL A 46 2.75 -3.41 12.83
CA VAL A 46 2.11 -4.43 11.96
C VAL A 46 0.83 -3.91 11.30
N GLN A 47 0.08 -3.03 11.99
CA GLN A 47 -1.11 -2.40 11.43
C GLN A 47 -0.78 -1.51 10.23
N ASN A 48 0.40 -0.88 10.19
CA ASN A 48 0.84 -0.07 9.06
C ASN A 48 1.21 -0.95 7.86
N ALA A 49 1.83 -2.11 8.11
CA ALA A 49 2.10 -3.10 7.07
C ALA A 49 0.80 -3.63 6.42
N GLN A 50 -0.25 -3.85 7.22
CA GLN A 50 -1.58 -4.23 6.72
C GLN A 50 -2.21 -3.13 5.86
N ARG A 51 -2.17 -1.88 6.32
CA ARG A 51 -2.73 -0.74 5.58
C ARG A 51 -1.99 -0.41 4.29
N LEU A 52 -0.70 -0.73 4.21
CA LEU A 52 0.07 -0.57 2.98
C LEU A 52 -0.31 -1.60 1.91
N GLU A 53 -0.77 -2.79 2.31
CA GLU A 53 -1.10 -3.88 1.38
C GLU A 53 -2.59 -3.98 1.00
N GLY A 54 -3.47 -3.37 1.78
CA GLY A 54 -4.93 -3.33 1.55
C GLY A 54 -5.35 -2.14 0.73
#